data_AF-A0A373CG48-F1
#
_entry.id   AF-A0A373CG48-F1
#
_cell.length_a   1.000
_cell.length_b   1.000
_cell.length_c   1.000
_cell.angle_alpha   90.00
_cell.angle_beta   90.00
_cell.angle_gamma   90.00
#
_symmetry.space_group_name_H-M   'P 1'
#
loop_
_entity.id
_entity.type
_entity.pdbx_description
1 polymer ?
#
loop_
_entity_poly.entity_id
_entity_poly.type
_entity_poly.pdbx_seq_one_letter_code
_entity_poly.pdbx_strand_id
1 'polypeptide(L)' 'MPARFFVEKRKDPDYIPNDPMEIEHVDKFLKLMAVLTGDNRYVDIVKLDGKEIVNMCDVATRLENLGI' A
#
# COMPACT_ATOMS: atom_id res chain seq x y z
N MET A 1 1.03 -9.25 -9.22
CA MET A 1 2.12 -8.62 -8.44
C MET A 1 2.16 -7.11 -8.70
N PRO A 2 2.44 -6.28 -7.68
CA PRO A 2 2.52 -4.81 -7.78
C PRO A 2 3.44 -4.31 -8.89
N ALA A 3 4.54 -5.02 -9.16
CA ALA A 3 5.47 -4.68 -10.24
C ALA A 3 4.81 -4.63 -11.63
N ARG A 4 3.85 -5.53 -11.93
CA ARG A 4 3.13 -5.54 -13.23
C ARG A 4 2.34 -4.25 -13.41
N PHE A 5 1.66 -3.80 -12.36
CA PHE A 5 0.88 -2.57 -12.39
C PHE A 5 1.73 -1.35 -12.70
N PHE A 6 2.88 -1.17 -12.04
CA PHE A 6 3.76 -0.03 -12.32
C PHE A 6 4.37 -0.05 -13.72
N VAL A 7 4.52 -1.23 -14.32
CA VAL A 7 4.97 -1.34 -15.72
C VAL A 7 3.84 -0.93 -16.66
N GLU A 8 2.64 -1.46 -16.47
CA GLU A 8 1.49 -1.16 -17.34
C GLU A 8 1.05 0.30 -17.21
N LYS A 9 0.99 0.86 -15.98
CA LYS A 9 0.62 2.27 -15.74
C LYS A 9 1.57 3.29 -16.36
N ARG A 10 2.85 2.91 -16.57
CA ARG A 10 3.83 3.74 -17.28
C ARG A 10 3.62 3.73 -18.79
N LYS A 11 3.10 2.65 -19.34
CA LYS A 11 2.77 2.54 -20.78
C LYS A 11 1.43 3.20 -21.09
N ASP A 12 0.47 3.02 -20.19
CA ASP A 12 -0.89 3.51 -20.29
C ASP A 12 -1.30 4.17 -18.95
N PRO A 13 -1.35 5.51 -18.90
CA PRO A 13 -1.76 6.25 -17.71
C PRO A 13 -3.17 5.90 -17.22
N ASP A 14 -4.05 5.42 -18.08
CA ASP A 14 -5.44 5.07 -17.76
C ASP A 14 -5.61 3.57 -17.47
N TYR A 15 -4.53 2.79 -17.46
CA TYR A 15 -4.57 1.37 -17.16
C TYR A 15 -5.23 1.09 -15.80
N ILE A 16 -6.28 0.26 -15.82
CA ILE A 16 -6.93 -0.32 -14.65
C ILE A 16 -6.84 -1.84 -14.80
N PRO A 17 -6.20 -2.56 -13.85
CA PRO A 17 -6.12 -4.02 -13.91
C PRO A 17 -7.52 -4.65 -13.76
N ASN A 18 -7.81 -5.62 -14.62
CA ASN A 18 -9.08 -6.38 -14.59
C ASN A 18 -9.12 -7.44 -13.48
N ASP A 19 -7.97 -7.81 -12.90
CA ASP A 19 -7.88 -8.74 -11.77
C ASP A 19 -7.74 -7.98 -10.44
N PRO A 20 -8.44 -8.40 -9.37
CA PRO A 20 -8.17 -7.87 -8.04
C PRO A 20 -6.74 -8.24 -7.67
N MET A 21 -5.88 -7.22 -7.59
CA MET A 21 -4.49 -7.44 -7.25
C MET A 21 -4.36 -7.62 -5.74
N GLU A 22 -4.11 -8.85 -5.32
CA GLU A 22 -3.77 -9.11 -3.93
C GLU A 22 -2.33 -8.66 -3.64
N ILE A 23 -2.18 -7.79 -2.63
CA ILE A 23 -0.88 -7.41 -2.09
C ILE A 23 -0.58 -8.39 -0.96
N GLU A 24 0.19 -9.43 -1.28
CA GLU A 24 0.52 -10.52 -0.36
C GLU A 24 1.35 -10.07 0.86
N HIS A 25 2.12 -9.00 0.72
CA HIS A 25 2.95 -8.44 1.79
C HIS A 25 2.72 -6.92 1.93
N VAL A 26 1.59 -6.57 2.56
CA VAL A 26 1.17 -5.17 2.72
C VAL A 26 2.21 -4.34 3.49
N ASP A 27 2.84 -4.91 4.53
CA ASP A 27 3.86 -4.22 5.31
C ASP A 27 5.10 -3.86 4.48
N LYS A 28 5.57 -4.77 3.62
CA LYS A 28 6.70 -4.54 2.70
C LYS A 28 6.35 -3.48 1.66
N PHE A 29 5.13 -3.52 1.15
CA PHE A 29 4.64 -2.53 0.21
C PHE A 29 4.61 -1.12 0.84
N LEU A 30 4.08 -0.97 2.05
CA LEU A 30 4.05 0.31 2.76
C LEU A 30 5.44 0.83 3.11
N LYS A 31 6.36 -0.04 3.54
CA LYS A 31 7.78 0.32 3.76
C LYS A 31 8.44 0.81 2.48
N LEU A 32 8.17 0.16 1.34
CA LEU A 32 8.66 0.61 0.03
C LEU A 32 8.10 1.98 -0.34
N MET A 33 6.81 2.22 -0.12
CA MET A 33 6.17 3.51 -0.38
C MET A 33 6.79 4.64 0.44
N ALA A 34 7.13 4.39 1.70
CA ALA A 34 7.84 5.37 2.53
C ALA A 34 9.19 5.79 1.95
N VAL A 35 9.96 4.83 1.42
CA VAL A 35 11.25 5.11 0.76
C VAL A 35 11.05 5.88 -0.55
N LEU A 36 10.07 5.49 -1.36
CA LEU A 36 9.83 6.10 -2.68
C LEU A 36 9.28 7.52 -2.58
N THR A 37 8.48 7.81 -1.55
CA THR A 37 7.81 9.11 -1.39
C THR A 37 8.52 10.04 -0.40
N GLY A 38 9.39 9.50 0.46
CA GLY A 38 9.94 10.22 1.61
C GLY A 38 8.91 10.46 2.73
N ASP A 39 7.73 9.85 2.64
CA ASP A 39 6.65 10.01 3.62
C ASP A 39 6.66 8.88 4.66
N ASN A 40 7.12 9.19 5.87
CA ASN A 40 7.23 8.21 6.95
C ASN A 40 5.88 7.74 7.51
N ARG A 41 4.77 8.43 7.19
CA ARG A 41 3.42 8.01 7.64
C ARG A 41 3.08 6.59 7.20
N TYR A 42 3.58 6.15 6.04
CA TYR A 42 3.39 4.77 5.57
C TYR A 42 4.06 3.73 6.48
N VAL A 43 5.15 4.07 7.18
CA VAL A 43 5.78 3.18 8.18
C VAL A 43 5.06 3.26 9.52
N ASP A 44 4.61 4.44 9.91
CA ASP A 44 3.92 4.64 11.19
C ASP A 44 2.60 3.84 11.22
N ILE A 45 1.89 3.77 10.09
CA ILE A 45 0.69 2.93 9.93
C ILE A 45 0.99 1.45 10.19
N VAL A 46 2.15 0.94 9.75
CA VAL A 46 2.58 -0.45 9.99
C VAL A 46 2.77 -0.73 11.48
N LYS A 47 3.22 0.27 12.24
CA LYS A 47 3.53 0.14 13.68
C LYS A 47 2.32 0.34 14.60
N LEU A 48 1.22 0.91 14.10
CA LEU A 48 0.00 1.13 14.88
C LEU A 48 -0.54 -0.20 15.42
N ASP A 49 -1.00 -0.16 16.68
CA ASP A 49 -1.66 -1.25 17.41
C ASP A 49 -0.84 -2.52 17.67
N GLY A 50 0.46 -2.56 17.31
CA GLY A 50 1.33 -3.72 17.54
C GLY A 50 0.90 -5.01 16.83
N LYS A 51 -0.13 -4.95 15.98
CA LYS A 51 -0.68 -6.06 15.19
C LYS A 51 -0.13 -6.00 13.76
N GLU A 52 0.18 -7.17 13.21
CA GLU A 52 0.57 -7.31 11.81
C GLU A 52 -0.57 -6.83 10.88
N ILE A 53 -0.21 -6.15 9.80
CA ILE A 53 -1.16 -5.72 8.77
C ILE A 53 -1.35 -6.88 7.81
N VAL A 54 -2.59 -7.36 7.68
CA VAL A 54 -2.89 -8.56 6.90
C VAL A 54 -3.39 -8.21 5.51
N ASN A 55 -4.07 -7.07 5.35
CA ASN A 55 -4.63 -6.62 4.08
C ASN A 55 -4.74 -5.08 3.99
N MET A 56 -5.16 -4.57 2.83
CA MET A 56 -5.32 -3.12 2.61
C MET A 56 -6.53 -2.50 3.32
N CYS A 57 -7.55 -3.29 3.69
CA CYS A 57 -8.67 -2.79 4.50
C CYS A 57 -8.22 -2.45 5.93
N ASP A 58 -7.30 -3.22 6.50
CA ASP A 58 -6.67 -2.90 7.79
C ASP A 58 -5.91 -1.56 7.71
N VAL A 59 -5.24 -1.30 6.58
CA VAL A 59 -4.55 -0.03 6.31
C VAL A 59 -5.55 1.13 6.28
N ALA A 60 -6.64 0.99 5.53
CA ALA A 60 -7.68 2.00 5.43
C ALA A 60 -8.31 2.32 6.80
N THR A 61 -8.62 1.28 7.58
CA THR A 61 -9.19 1.44 8.94
C THR A 61 -8.25 2.21 9.87
N ARG A 62 -6.95 1.92 9.80
CA ARG A 62 -5.95 2.65 10.61
C ARG A 62 -5.83 4.11 10.19
N LEU A 63 -5.92 4.40 8.90
CA LEU A 63 -5.91 5.78 8.38
C LEU A 63 -7.14 6.56 8.86
N GLU A 64 -8.34 5.98 8.76
CA GLU A 64 -9.57 6.58 9.26
C GLU A 64 -9.48 6.89 10.76
N ASN A 65 -8.94 5.97 11.57
CA ASN A 65 -8.75 6.18 13.01
C ASN A 65 -7.75 7.30 13.33
N LEU A 66 -6.82 7.61 12.42
CA LEU A 66 -5.90 8.74 12.53
C LEU A 66 -6.50 10.07 12.03
N GLY A 67 -7.68 10.04 11.42
CA GLY A 67 -8.31 11.21 10.80
C GLY A 67 -7.61 11.68 9.52
N ILE A 68 -6.99 10.74 8.79
CA ILE A 68 -6.32 10.98 7.50
C ILE A 68 -7.19 10.46 6.36
#